data_AF-A0A4Q0Z873-F1
#
_entry.id   AF-A0A4Q0Z873-F1
#
_cell.length_a   1.000
_cell.length_b   1.000
_cell.length_c   1.000
_cell.angle_alpha   90.00
_cell.angle_beta   90.00
_cell.angle_gamma   90.00
#
_symmetry.space_group_name_H-M   'P 1'
#
loop_
_entity.id
_entity.type
_entity.pdbx_description
1 polymer ?
#
loop_
_entity_poly.entity_id
_entity_poly.type
_entity_poly.pdbx_seq_one_letter_code
_entity_poly.pdbx_strand_id
1 'polypeptide(L)'
;MFAKNSQYISILKYDTQLKIDFKKLKNEDLDKTEESTFIIHDEILSRDIAQKINQWQEAIPKTFISTLCLCQDEKIINKTNKKLLEYSKVQLNNSFDVVVKKEKLFEVEHYFEFTGLDYVFSPFQVLNLHLEQNPTSNTLVVLTVSDYIYIVIVNELNKIVFNKIQKVPEFKDIKSSRFYESEVLGQKLYDEVYFLELQNFISKTLKEFYTNKSECFVDKIDILYTIKQLSDEQIQQLEDDIMISTHYHYISLKDSIYELSRGPNRLLQTYVKPRVKKGKSSTKWIILLLIFLLAITGSGIYYKDKVVQIVQKIKTIKKEEPKKITIEKQYTLPNHINANNQIRDDIVVLLNAVPYDMVVDTLEVKSDNSTITGKMLTPDSYIKDIQPKLLKFYKYSNIQVKDSKNIALDVSIYNSDPVEIDTSKIYNEALPKYINDGFMPVKRVSDQLKIILPKSAVLVYDSTFNLNISTYNYRVNMIINSPIEFFNLLSNLNKELYSINVSYPIIFLKNQDLSIEVDFGLQFNQNR
;
A
#
# COMPACT_ATOMS: atom_id res chain seq x y z
N MET A 1 -5.64 -5.53 16.55
CA MET A 1 -6.40 -6.76 16.96
C MET A 1 -5.57 -8.03 16.71
N PHE A 2 -4.55 -7.94 15.87
CA PHE A 2 -3.61 -9.01 15.49
C PHE A 2 -2.34 -9.00 16.35
N ALA A 3 -2.45 -8.47 17.58
CA ALA A 3 -1.31 -8.06 18.42
C ALA A 3 -0.50 -9.21 19.06
N LYS A 4 -0.88 -10.46 18.86
CA LYS A 4 -0.13 -11.67 19.23
C LYS A 4 -0.44 -12.73 18.20
N ASN A 5 0.56 -13.50 17.76
CA ASN A 5 0.46 -14.66 16.83
C ASN A 5 -0.99 -14.99 16.47
N SER A 6 -1.44 -14.38 15.39
CA SER A 6 -2.81 -14.43 14.88
C SER A 6 -2.76 -14.80 13.43
N GLN A 7 -3.89 -15.21 12.90
CA GLN A 7 -3.98 -15.69 11.54
C GLN A 7 -5.20 -15.07 10.90
N TYR A 8 -5.10 -14.76 9.63
CA TYR A 8 -6.18 -14.28 8.81
C TYR A 8 -6.31 -15.20 7.60
N ILE A 9 -7.53 -15.60 7.28
CA ILE A 9 -7.85 -16.41 6.12
C ILE A 9 -8.91 -15.63 5.33
N SER A 10 -8.55 -15.24 4.11
CA SER A 10 -9.53 -14.76 3.14
C SER A 10 -9.98 -15.93 2.27
N ILE A 11 -11.28 -16.12 2.15
CA ILE A 11 -11.87 -17.14 1.30
C ILE A 11 -12.74 -16.46 0.25
N LEU A 12 -12.43 -16.68 -1.02
CA LEU A 12 -13.19 -16.19 -2.15
C LEU A 12 -13.83 -17.38 -2.86
N LYS A 13 -15.15 -17.46 -2.78
CA LYS A 13 -15.95 -18.44 -3.52
C LYS A 13 -16.31 -17.87 -4.89
N TYR A 14 -15.80 -18.49 -5.93
CA TYR A 14 -16.23 -18.34 -7.32
C TYR A 14 -17.10 -19.55 -7.68
N ASP A 15 -17.75 -19.52 -8.85
CA ASP A 15 -18.67 -20.60 -9.28
C ASP A 15 -18.04 -22.02 -9.21
N THR A 16 -16.85 -22.20 -9.78
CA THR A 16 -16.16 -23.51 -9.81
C THR A 16 -14.92 -23.59 -8.94
N GLN A 17 -14.54 -22.49 -8.28
CA GLN A 17 -13.27 -22.40 -7.57
C GLN A 17 -13.43 -21.74 -6.22
N LEU A 18 -12.74 -22.26 -5.22
CA LEU A 18 -12.57 -21.65 -3.92
C LEU A 18 -11.10 -21.25 -3.76
N LYS A 19 -10.83 -19.95 -3.73
CA LYS A 19 -9.50 -19.42 -3.46
C LYS A 19 -9.38 -19.11 -1.98
N ILE A 20 -8.36 -19.65 -1.34
CA ILE A 20 -8.07 -19.46 0.07
C ILE A 20 -6.70 -18.83 0.19
N ASP A 21 -6.67 -17.62 0.75
CA ASP A 21 -5.46 -16.89 1.07
C ASP A 21 -5.26 -16.90 2.58
N PHE A 22 -4.12 -17.43 3.00
CA PHE A 22 -3.71 -17.56 4.38
C PHE A 22 -2.64 -16.51 4.66
N LYS A 23 -2.87 -15.68 5.69
CA LYS A 23 -1.91 -14.70 6.20
C LYS A 23 -1.66 -14.97 7.67
N LYS A 24 -0.46 -15.43 8.02
CA LYS A 24 -0.02 -15.54 9.41
C LYS A 24 0.57 -14.19 9.85
N LEU A 25 0.08 -13.69 10.98
CA LEU A 25 0.44 -12.39 11.53
C LEU A 25 1.10 -12.55 12.90
N LYS A 26 2.29 -11.98 13.06
CA LYS A 26 3.02 -11.96 14.33
C LYS A 26 3.22 -10.51 14.73
N ASN A 27 2.56 -10.08 15.80
CA ASN A 27 2.56 -8.68 16.25
C ASN A 27 2.11 -7.70 15.15
N GLU A 28 1.10 -8.08 14.39
CA GLU A 28 0.57 -7.34 13.22
C GLU A 28 1.48 -7.30 11.97
N ASP A 29 2.70 -7.88 12.03
CA ASP A 29 3.55 -8.12 10.87
C ASP A 29 3.16 -9.42 10.13
N LEU A 30 3.22 -9.39 8.80
CA LEU A 30 3.03 -10.55 7.94
C LEU A 30 4.24 -11.51 8.08
N ASP A 31 4.02 -12.65 8.75
CA ASP A 31 5.03 -13.69 8.98
C ASP A 31 5.09 -14.67 7.80
N LYS A 32 3.92 -15.08 7.28
CA LYS A 32 3.82 -16.04 6.18
C LYS A 32 2.54 -15.83 5.39
N THR A 33 2.62 -15.95 4.08
CA THR A 33 1.47 -16.05 3.18
C THR A 33 1.45 -17.40 2.48
N GLU A 34 0.26 -17.98 2.34
CA GLU A 34 0.03 -19.18 1.52
C GLU A 34 -1.27 -19.00 0.75
N GLU A 35 -1.24 -19.30 -0.55
CA GLU A 35 -2.45 -19.31 -1.38
C GLU A 35 -2.76 -20.75 -1.79
N SER A 36 -4.03 -21.10 -1.77
CA SER A 36 -4.53 -22.39 -2.21
C SER A 36 -5.79 -22.20 -3.03
N THR A 37 -5.84 -22.82 -4.20
CA THR A 37 -7.05 -22.85 -5.04
C THR A 37 -7.60 -24.26 -5.05
N PHE A 38 -8.89 -24.39 -4.75
CA PHE A 38 -9.61 -25.65 -4.80
C PHE A 38 -10.68 -25.58 -5.88
N ILE A 39 -10.91 -26.69 -6.56
CA ILE A 39 -12.05 -26.82 -7.48
C ILE A 39 -13.24 -27.33 -6.67
N ILE A 40 -14.36 -26.63 -6.76
CA ILE A 40 -15.58 -26.96 -6.02
C ILE A 40 -16.72 -27.28 -6.97
N HIS A 41 -17.54 -28.25 -6.59
CA HIS A 41 -18.73 -28.69 -7.34
C HIS A 41 -19.98 -28.74 -6.46
N ASP A 42 -19.80 -28.65 -5.14
CA ASP A 42 -20.84 -28.89 -4.15
C ASP A 42 -21.38 -27.57 -3.56
N GLU A 43 -22.66 -27.59 -3.18
CA GLU A 43 -23.33 -26.49 -2.47
C GLU A 43 -22.86 -26.33 -1.01
N ILE A 44 -22.01 -27.23 -0.53
CA ILE A 44 -21.46 -27.25 0.82
C ILE A 44 -19.93 -27.31 0.72
N LEU A 45 -19.24 -26.66 1.65
CA LEU A 45 -17.78 -26.75 1.75
C LEU A 45 -17.34 -28.21 1.96
N SER A 46 -16.51 -28.71 1.05
CA SER A 46 -16.03 -30.10 1.09
C SER A 46 -15.22 -30.38 2.37
N ARG A 47 -15.34 -31.62 2.88
CA ARG A 47 -14.81 -31.99 4.20
C ARG A 47 -13.29 -31.84 4.31
N ASP A 48 -12.57 -32.09 3.22
CA ASP A 48 -11.12 -31.95 3.11
C ASP A 48 -10.68 -30.49 3.26
N ILE A 49 -11.37 -29.55 2.58
CA ILE A 49 -11.12 -28.12 2.70
C ILE A 49 -11.47 -27.64 4.10
N ALA A 50 -12.64 -28.04 4.63
CA ALA A 50 -13.05 -27.70 5.98
C ALA A 50 -12.05 -28.21 7.04
N GLN A 51 -11.54 -29.44 6.88
CA GLN A 51 -10.53 -30.02 7.76
C GLN A 51 -9.22 -29.23 7.71
N LYS A 52 -8.75 -28.83 6.52
CA LYS A 52 -7.54 -28.01 6.36
C LYS A 52 -7.69 -26.65 7.06
N ILE A 53 -8.81 -25.98 6.85
CA ILE A 53 -9.09 -24.70 7.52
C ILE A 53 -9.11 -24.90 9.04
N ASN A 54 -9.82 -25.92 9.52
CA ASN A 54 -9.92 -26.21 10.96
C ASN A 54 -8.58 -26.56 11.60
N GLN A 55 -7.70 -27.30 10.92
CA GLN A 55 -6.34 -27.55 11.38
C GLN A 55 -5.55 -26.25 11.56
N TRP A 56 -5.67 -25.30 10.61
CA TRP A 56 -5.05 -23.99 10.78
C TRP A 56 -5.64 -23.21 11.95
N GLN A 57 -6.96 -23.28 12.16
CA GLN A 57 -7.62 -22.64 13.29
C GLN A 57 -7.18 -23.21 14.65
N GLU A 58 -6.93 -24.52 14.72
CA GLU A 58 -6.41 -25.18 15.92
C GLU A 58 -4.95 -24.80 16.20
N ALA A 59 -4.13 -24.68 15.15
CA ALA A 59 -2.73 -24.27 15.26
C ALA A 59 -2.59 -22.84 15.81
N ILE A 60 -3.46 -21.92 15.38
CA ILE A 60 -3.45 -20.51 15.81
C ILE A 60 -4.84 -20.11 16.33
N PRO A 61 -5.06 -20.12 17.67
CA PRO A 61 -6.38 -19.87 18.26
C PRO A 61 -7.00 -18.50 17.91
N LYS A 62 -6.17 -17.52 17.54
CA LYS A 62 -6.60 -16.21 17.02
C LYS A 62 -6.63 -16.20 15.49
N THR A 63 -7.42 -17.10 14.91
CA THR A 63 -7.67 -17.14 13.46
C THR A 63 -8.94 -16.36 13.11
N PHE A 64 -8.88 -15.50 12.10
CA PHE A 64 -10.01 -14.75 11.56
C PHE A 64 -10.28 -15.20 10.13
N ILE A 65 -11.54 -15.46 9.79
CA ILE A 65 -11.95 -15.93 8.46
C ILE A 65 -12.91 -14.92 7.85
N SER A 66 -12.67 -14.52 6.60
CA SER A 66 -13.56 -13.60 5.89
C SER A 66 -13.85 -14.00 4.46
N THR A 67 -15.02 -13.59 3.96
CA THR A 67 -15.49 -13.85 2.60
C THR A 67 -16.34 -12.69 2.06
N LEU A 68 -16.73 -12.76 0.78
CA LEU A 68 -17.69 -11.87 0.14
C LEU A 68 -19.06 -12.53 0.00
N CYS A 69 -20.12 -11.72 0.16
CA CYS A 69 -21.48 -12.10 -0.20
C CYS A 69 -21.76 -11.68 -1.65
N LEU A 70 -21.53 -12.59 -2.60
CA LEU A 70 -21.85 -12.35 -4.00
C LEU A 70 -23.33 -12.64 -4.25
N CYS A 71 -24.11 -11.61 -4.57
CA CYS A 71 -25.50 -11.79 -4.98
C CYS A 71 -26.05 -10.56 -5.74
N GLN A 72 -27.08 -10.79 -6.55
CA GLN A 72 -27.75 -9.74 -7.33
C GLN A 72 -28.76 -8.91 -6.51
N ASP A 73 -29.15 -9.40 -5.34
CA ASP A 73 -30.18 -8.80 -4.49
C ASP A 73 -29.64 -7.72 -3.54
N GLU A 74 -28.34 -7.41 -3.57
CA GLU A 74 -27.79 -6.34 -2.74
C GLU A 74 -28.26 -4.97 -3.22
N LYS A 75 -28.54 -4.06 -2.27
CA LYS A 75 -28.95 -2.69 -2.58
C LYS A 75 -28.27 -1.70 -1.64
N ILE A 76 -27.86 -0.56 -2.18
CA ILE A 76 -27.42 0.58 -1.38
C ILE A 76 -28.65 1.41 -1.01
N ILE A 77 -28.80 1.70 0.29
CA ILE A 77 -29.88 2.54 0.82
C ILE A 77 -29.31 3.68 1.65
N ASN A 78 -30.04 4.78 1.74
CA ASN A 78 -29.71 5.83 2.71
C ASN A 78 -29.73 5.26 4.13
N LYS A 79 -28.81 5.74 4.98
CA LYS A 79 -28.79 5.35 6.38
C LYS A 79 -30.14 5.60 7.03
N THR A 80 -30.69 4.54 7.57
CA THR A 80 -31.99 4.57 8.24
C THR A 80 -31.92 3.77 9.53
N ASN A 81 -32.52 4.27 10.60
CA ASN A 81 -32.63 3.52 11.86
C ASN A 81 -33.74 2.46 11.82
N LYS A 82 -34.51 2.39 10.73
CA LYS A 82 -35.59 1.41 10.55
C LYS A 82 -35.01 0.01 10.43
N LYS A 83 -35.62 -0.94 11.13
CA LYS A 83 -35.30 -2.36 11.03
C LYS A 83 -36.04 -2.93 9.82
N LEU A 84 -35.30 -3.53 8.90
CA LEU A 84 -35.85 -4.24 7.75
C LEU A 84 -36.03 -5.72 8.15
N LEU A 85 -37.25 -6.26 8.03
CA LEU A 85 -37.55 -7.60 8.53
C LEU A 85 -36.88 -8.70 7.70
N GLU A 86 -36.89 -8.56 6.38
CA GLU A 86 -36.38 -9.55 5.42
C GLU A 86 -34.91 -9.34 5.02
N TYR A 87 -34.34 -8.19 5.38
CA TYR A 87 -33.00 -7.80 4.95
C TYR A 87 -32.03 -7.74 6.13
N SER A 88 -30.81 -8.19 5.89
CA SER A 88 -29.63 -7.91 6.71
C SER A 88 -29.00 -6.62 6.23
N LYS A 89 -28.58 -5.77 7.16
CA LYS A 89 -28.09 -4.41 6.89
C LYS A 89 -26.72 -4.21 7.52
N VAL A 90 -25.80 -3.64 6.75
CA VAL A 90 -24.45 -3.26 7.20
C VAL A 90 -24.12 -1.86 6.72
N GLN A 91 -23.19 -1.21 7.41
CA GLN A 91 -22.74 0.11 7.02
C GLN A 91 -21.92 0.05 5.73
N LEU A 92 -22.20 0.93 4.77
CA LEU A 92 -21.32 1.16 3.62
C LEU A 92 -20.30 2.25 3.98
N ASN A 93 -20.82 3.45 4.23
CA ASN A 93 -20.06 4.64 4.58
C ASN A 93 -20.85 5.50 5.58
N ASN A 94 -20.56 6.80 5.68
CA ASN A 94 -21.28 7.67 6.62
C ASN A 94 -22.72 7.97 6.22
N SER A 95 -23.05 7.91 4.92
CA SER A 95 -24.34 8.30 4.36
C SER A 95 -25.23 7.12 4.00
N PHE A 96 -24.63 5.98 3.65
CA PHE A 96 -25.32 4.83 3.10
C PHE A 96 -25.07 3.54 3.88
N ASP A 97 -26.04 2.63 3.83
CA ASP A 97 -25.97 1.25 4.26
C ASP A 97 -26.13 0.33 3.04
N VAL A 98 -25.57 -0.90 3.08
CA VAL A 98 -25.86 -1.96 2.12
C VAL A 98 -26.79 -2.98 2.75
N VAL A 99 -27.80 -3.39 2.01
CA VAL A 99 -28.75 -4.42 2.44
C VAL A 99 -28.73 -5.63 1.52
N VAL A 100 -28.90 -6.81 2.10
CA VAL A 100 -29.02 -8.09 1.39
C VAL A 100 -30.16 -8.89 1.99
N LYS A 101 -30.85 -9.72 1.20
CA LYS A 101 -31.89 -10.63 1.72
C LYS A 101 -31.27 -11.63 2.70
N LYS A 102 -31.98 -11.92 3.79
CA LYS A 102 -31.52 -12.87 4.82
C LYS A 102 -31.34 -14.28 4.28
N GLU A 103 -32.15 -14.70 3.33
CA GLU A 103 -32.04 -16.01 2.65
C GLU A 103 -30.67 -16.17 1.98
N LYS A 104 -30.21 -15.14 1.26
CA LYS A 104 -28.90 -15.15 0.60
C LYS A 104 -27.74 -15.13 1.59
N LEU A 105 -27.88 -14.39 2.69
CA LEU A 105 -26.88 -14.44 3.75
C LEU A 105 -26.83 -15.83 4.42
N PHE A 106 -27.99 -16.48 4.60
CA PHE A 106 -28.08 -17.83 5.15
C PHE A 106 -27.39 -18.86 4.27
N GLU A 107 -27.52 -18.77 2.93
CA GLU A 107 -26.77 -19.63 1.99
C GLU A 107 -25.24 -19.50 2.20
N VAL A 108 -24.74 -18.27 2.38
CA VAL A 108 -23.32 -18.02 2.65
C VAL A 108 -22.91 -18.58 4.02
N GLU A 109 -23.69 -18.35 5.07
CA GLU A 109 -23.38 -18.87 6.41
C GLU A 109 -23.40 -20.41 6.44
N HIS A 110 -24.38 -21.04 5.77
CA HIS A 110 -24.53 -22.48 5.70
C HIS A 110 -23.39 -23.14 4.93
N TYR A 111 -22.93 -22.54 3.81
CA TYR A 111 -21.77 -23.02 3.08
C TYR A 111 -20.54 -23.17 3.98
N PHE A 112 -20.36 -22.25 4.93
CA PHE A 112 -19.22 -22.23 5.85
C PHE A 112 -19.52 -22.81 7.24
N GLU A 113 -20.63 -23.52 7.44
CA GLU A 113 -21.07 -24.01 8.77
C GLU A 113 -19.98 -24.80 9.52
N PHE A 114 -19.22 -25.65 8.81
CA PHE A 114 -18.17 -26.49 9.41
C PHE A 114 -16.88 -25.76 9.80
N THR A 115 -16.68 -24.53 9.32
CA THR A 115 -15.48 -23.73 9.62
C THR A 115 -15.82 -22.48 10.43
N GLY A 116 -16.99 -21.89 10.17
CA GLY A 116 -17.48 -20.63 10.69
C GLY A 116 -16.78 -19.41 10.07
N LEU A 117 -17.52 -18.30 9.96
CA LEU A 117 -17.03 -17.03 9.44
C LEU A 117 -16.87 -15.99 10.53
N ASP A 118 -15.88 -15.11 10.40
CA ASP A 118 -15.75 -13.94 11.27
C ASP A 118 -16.24 -12.66 10.61
N TYR A 119 -16.00 -12.52 9.30
CA TYR A 119 -16.41 -11.36 8.54
C TYR A 119 -16.97 -11.73 7.16
N VAL A 120 -18.19 -11.28 6.87
CA VAL A 120 -18.76 -11.29 5.51
C VAL A 120 -18.96 -9.86 5.06
N PHE A 121 -18.43 -9.51 3.89
CA PHE A 121 -18.53 -8.17 3.31
C PHE A 121 -19.28 -8.19 1.97
N SER A 122 -19.84 -7.04 1.60
CA SER A 122 -20.44 -6.84 0.27
C SER A 122 -19.38 -6.35 -0.73
N PRO A 123 -19.45 -6.75 -2.02
CA PRO A 123 -18.67 -6.13 -3.08
C PRO A 123 -18.83 -4.61 -3.18
N PHE A 124 -19.99 -4.05 -2.80
CA PHE A 124 -20.13 -2.59 -2.72
C PHE A 124 -19.20 -1.97 -1.67
N GLN A 125 -18.85 -2.68 -0.60
CA GLN A 125 -17.88 -2.20 0.38
C GLN A 125 -16.46 -2.23 -0.16
N VAL A 126 -16.14 -3.19 -1.03
CA VAL A 126 -14.87 -3.19 -1.77
C VAL A 126 -14.80 -2.01 -2.72
N LEU A 127 -15.89 -1.73 -3.47
CA LEU A 127 -16.02 -0.54 -4.31
C LEU A 127 -15.88 0.76 -3.50
N ASN A 128 -16.57 0.86 -2.36
CA ASN A 128 -16.49 2.04 -1.50
C ASN A 128 -15.08 2.23 -0.92
N LEU A 129 -14.40 1.14 -0.51
CA LEU A 129 -13.00 1.21 -0.09
C LEU A 129 -12.10 1.71 -1.22
N HIS A 130 -12.30 1.23 -2.45
CA HIS A 130 -11.56 1.71 -3.62
C HIS A 130 -11.80 3.21 -3.86
N LEU A 131 -13.04 3.69 -3.79
CA LEU A 131 -13.40 5.11 -3.92
C LEU A 131 -12.84 5.98 -2.78
N GLU A 132 -12.70 5.44 -1.57
CA GLU A 132 -12.06 6.12 -0.43
C GLU A 132 -10.54 6.25 -0.63
N GLN A 133 -9.91 5.22 -1.19
CA GLN A 133 -8.47 5.20 -1.49
C GLN A 133 -8.12 6.08 -2.71
N ASN A 134 -8.95 6.01 -3.75
CA ASN A 134 -8.82 6.69 -5.03
C ASN A 134 -10.06 7.56 -5.30
N PRO A 135 -10.18 8.75 -4.67
CA PRO A 135 -11.31 9.64 -4.92
C PRO A 135 -11.35 10.09 -6.38
N THR A 136 -12.51 9.92 -7.01
CA THR A 136 -12.77 10.30 -8.40
C THR A 136 -14.06 11.11 -8.48
N SER A 137 -14.12 12.08 -9.38
CA SER A 137 -15.33 12.86 -9.67
C SER A 137 -16.00 12.34 -10.93
N ASN A 138 -17.33 12.41 -11.01
CA ASN A 138 -18.09 12.17 -12.26
C ASN A 138 -17.71 10.86 -12.96
N THR A 139 -17.50 9.79 -12.19
CA THR A 139 -16.94 8.54 -12.69
C THR A 139 -17.95 7.41 -12.51
N LEU A 140 -18.11 6.56 -13.52
CA LEU A 140 -18.79 5.29 -13.42
C LEU A 140 -17.74 4.22 -13.11
N VAL A 141 -17.82 3.64 -11.91
CA VAL A 141 -16.91 2.58 -11.47
C VAL A 141 -17.63 1.23 -11.59
N VAL A 142 -16.98 0.31 -12.29
CA VAL A 142 -17.43 -1.06 -12.51
C VAL A 142 -16.50 -2.00 -11.76
N LEU A 143 -17.03 -2.92 -10.96
CA LEU A 143 -16.27 -4.01 -10.36
C LEU A 143 -16.78 -5.35 -10.87
N THR A 144 -15.87 -6.15 -11.44
CA THR A 144 -16.18 -7.48 -11.95
C THR A 144 -15.65 -8.56 -11.00
N VAL A 145 -16.57 -9.36 -10.44
CA VAL A 145 -16.24 -10.44 -9.49
C VAL A 145 -17.07 -11.68 -9.82
N SER A 146 -16.39 -12.78 -10.13
CA SER A 146 -17.04 -14.02 -10.57
C SER A 146 -17.93 -13.74 -11.80
N ASP A 147 -19.22 -14.05 -11.68
CA ASP A 147 -20.31 -13.89 -12.62
C ASP A 147 -21.15 -12.63 -12.33
N TYR A 148 -20.66 -11.72 -11.49
CA TYR A 148 -21.37 -10.49 -11.13
C TYR A 148 -20.60 -9.24 -11.55
N ILE A 149 -21.35 -8.27 -12.08
CA ILE A 149 -20.88 -6.92 -12.36
C ILE A 149 -21.60 -5.96 -11.43
N TYR A 150 -20.82 -5.22 -10.64
CA TYR A 150 -21.29 -4.18 -9.74
C TYR A 150 -20.94 -2.81 -10.33
N ILE A 151 -21.93 -1.94 -10.50
CA ILE A 151 -21.73 -0.57 -10.99
C ILE A 151 -22.10 0.42 -9.89
N VAL A 152 -21.26 1.44 -9.72
CA VAL A 152 -21.52 2.63 -8.90
C VAL A 152 -21.18 3.87 -9.71
N ILE A 153 -22.06 4.87 -9.72
CA ILE A 153 -21.77 6.19 -10.28
C ILE A 153 -21.55 7.17 -9.13
N VAL A 154 -20.45 7.92 -9.19
CA VAL A 154 -20.13 8.97 -8.24
C VAL A 154 -20.24 10.36 -8.87
N ASN A 155 -20.66 11.34 -8.09
CA ASN A 155 -20.73 12.74 -8.53
C ASN A 155 -19.41 13.49 -8.38
N GLU A 156 -19.43 14.80 -8.66
CA GLU A 156 -18.30 15.72 -8.52
C GLU A 156 -17.61 15.68 -7.14
N LEU A 157 -18.37 15.34 -6.10
CA LEU A 157 -17.88 15.27 -4.71
C LEU A 157 -17.48 13.85 -4.29
N ASN A 158 -17.30 12.91 -5.24
CA ASN A 158 -17.04 11.49 -5.00
C ASN A 158 -18.12 10.82 -4.11
N LYS A 159 -19.38 11.27 -4.21
CA LYS A 159 -20.52 10.66 -3.50
C LYS A 159 -21.27 9.74 -4.45
N ILE A 160 -21.59 8.54 -3.96
CA ILE A 160 -22.43 7.58 -4.68
C ILE A 160 -23.80 8.19 -4.94
N VAL A 161 -24.18 8.29 -6.21
CA VAL A 161 -25.48 8.80 -6.66
C VAL A 161 -26.33 7.73 -7.34
N PHE A 162 -25.70 6.69 -7.89
CA PHE A 162 -26.39 5.57 -8.54
C PHE A 162 -25.63 4.27 -8.32
N ASN A 163 -26.35 3.14 -8.28
CA ASN A 163 -25.76 1.81 -8.16
C ASN A 163 -26.63 0.77 -8.84
N LYS A 164 -25.99 -0.29 -9.35
CA LYS A 164 -26.68 -1.41 -10.01
C LYS A 164 -25.84 -2.67 -10.00
N ILE A 165 -26.49 -3.83 -10.10
CA ILE A 165 -25.84 -5.13 -10.19
C ILE A 165 -26.45 -5.91 -11.36
N GLN A 166 -25.61 -6.62 -12.10
CA GLN A 166 -26.04 -7.59 -13.11
C GLN A 166 -25.24 -8.89 -12.95
N LYS A 167 -25.95 -10.02 -13.07
CA LYS A 167 -25.31 -11.33 -13.24
C LYS A 167 -25.06 -11.55 -14.74
N VAL A 168 -23.85 -11.95 -15.09
CA VAL A 168 -23.46 -12.36 -16.45
C VAL A 168 -23.59 -13.89 -16.60
N PRO A 169 -23.72 -14.41 -17.83
CA PRO A 169 -23.71 -15.84 -18.08
C PRO A 169 -22.45 -16.51 -17.54
N GLU A 170 -22.60 -17.74 -17.05
CA GLU A 170 -21.48 -18.56 -16.59
C GLU A 170 -20.85 -19.33 -17.76
N PHE A 171 -19.60 -19.75 -17.62
CA PHE A 171 -18.94 -20.57 -18.65
C PHE A 171 -19.69 -21.90 -18.91
N LYS A 172 -20.31 -22.46 -17.86
CA LYS A 172 -21.14 -23.66 -17.97
C LYS A 172 -22.34 -23.46 -18.89
N ASP A 173 -22.93 -22.25 -18.90
CA ASP A 173 -24.04 -21.92 -19.78
C ASP A 173 -23.59 -21.96 -21.25
N ILE A 174 -22.37 -21.51 -21.54
CA ILE A 174 -21.77 -21.58 -22.88
C ILE A 174 -21.54 -23.02 -23.33
N LYS A 175 -21.12 -23.92 -22.41
CA LYS A 175 -20.97 -25.36 -22.72
C LYS A 175 -22.26 -26.03 -23.15
N SER A 176 -23.40 -25.53 -22.65
CA SER A 176 -24.73 -26.03 -23.04
C SER A 176 -25.23 -25.48 -24.38
N SER A 177 -24.51 -24.50 -24.96
CA SER A 177 -24.93 -23.85 -26.21
C SER A 177 -24.61 -24.70 -27.44
N ARG A 178 -25.42 -24.54 -28.50
CA ARG A 178 -25.19 -25.18 -29.81
C ARG A 178 -23.90 -24.75 -30.53
N PHE A 179 -23.24 -23.69 -30.03
CA PHE A 179 -22.03 -23.13 -30.60
C PHE A 179 -20.76 -23.70 -29.93
N TYR A 180 -20.94 -24.61 -28.96
CA TYR A 180 -19.84 -25.25 -28.26
C TYR A 180 -19.30 -26.44 -29.05
N GLU A 181 -18.19 -26.23 -29.75
CA GLU A 181 -17.52 -27.28 -30.55
C GLU A 181 -16.23 -27.80 -29.88
N SER A 182 -15.51 -26.93 -29.16
CA SER A 182 -14.28 -27.26 -28.43
C SER A 182 -14.09 -26.32 -27.23
N GLU A 183 -13.29 -26.71 -26.24
CA GLU A 183 -13.01 -25.85 -25.06
C GLU A 183 -12.37 -24.51 -25.47
N VAL A 184 -11.47 -24.50 -26.46
CA VAL A 184 -10.81 -23.27 -26.93
C VAL A 184 -11.79 -22.31 -27.59
N LEU A 185 -12.67 -22.85 -28.46
CA LEU A 185 -13.68 -22.05 -29.15
C LEU A 185 -14.77 -21.59 -28.18
N GLY A 186 -15.12 -22.44 -27.22
CA GLY A 186 -16.02 -22.12 -26.12
C GLY A 186 -15.49 -20.97 -25.24
N GLN A 187 -14.19 -20.96 -24.91
CA GLN A 187 -13.59 -19.86 -24.15
C GLN A 187 -13.66 -18.54 -24.92
N LYS A 188 -13.30 -18.53 -26.21
CA LYS A 188 -13.41 -17.33 -27.05
C LYS A 188 -14.85 -16.82 -27.13
N LEU A 189 -15.81 -17.73 -27.30
CA LEU A 189 -17.22 -17.38 -27.31
C LEU A 189 -17.67 -16.79 -25.97
N TYR A 190 -17.21 -17.35 -24.86
CA TYR A 190 -17.49 -16.83 -23.53
C TYR A 190 -16.92 -15.42 -23.34
N ASP A 191 -15.67 -15.19 -23.71
CA ASP A 191 -15.02 -13.89 -23.61
C ASP A 191 -15.76 -12.82 -24.43
N GLU A 192 -16.23 -13.19 -25.63
CA GLU A 192 -17.03 -12.30 -26.50
C GLU A 192 -18.43 -12.01 -25.92
N VAL A 193 -19.13 -13.04 -25.44
CA VAL A 193 -20.44 -12.87 -24.78
C VAL A 193 -20.29 -12.00 -23.53
N TYR A 194 -19.24 -12.23 -22.74
CA TYR A 194 -18.94 -11.43 -21.55
C TYR A 194 -18.74 -9.96 -21.90
N PHE A 195 -17.94 -9.67 -22.93
CA PHE A 195 -17.71 -8.31 -23.41
C PHE A 195 -19.00 -7.61 -23.82
N LEU A 196 -19.84 -8.27 -24.64
CA LEU A 196 -21.11 -7.72 -25.10
C LEU A 196 -22.09 -7.47 -23.94
N GLU A 197 -22.16 -8.38 -22.97
CA GLU A 197 -23.00 -8.21 -21.78
C GLU A 197 -22.53 -7.03 -20.91
N LEU A 198 -21.22 -6.90 -20.71
CA LEU A 198 -20.64 -5.78 -19.97
C LEU A 198 -20.93 -4.44 -20.66
N GLN A 199 -20.66 -4.35 -21.97
CA GLN A 199 -20.89 -3.15 -22.77
C GLN A 199 -22.38 -2.73 -22.73
N ASN A 200 -23.27 -3.69 -22.95
CA ASN A 200 -24.71 -3.47 -22.89
C ASN A 200 -25.15 -3.03 -21.49
N PHE A 201 -24.59 -3.63 -20.43
CA PHE A 201 -24.92 -3.28 -19.06
C PHE A 201 -24.48 -1.84 -18.71
N ILE A 202 -23.27 -1.44 -19.08
CA ILE A 202 -22.79 -0.06 -18.90
C ILE A 202 -23.69 0.91 -19.65
N SER A 203 -23.97 0.63 -20.93
CA SER A 203 -24.80 1.49 -21.80
C SER A 203 -26.22 1.66 -21.24
N LYS A 204 -26.84 0.56 -20.80
CA LYS A 204 -28.16 0.58 -20.17
C LYS A 204 -28.15 1.35 -18.84
N THR A 205 -27.08 1.21 -18.07
CA THR A 205 -26.92 1.92 -16.80
C THR A 205 -26.78 3.42 -17.00
N LEU A 206 -25.95 3.87 -17.95
CA LEU A 206 -25.84 5.28 -18.31
C LEU A 206 -27.18 5.84 -18.82
N LYS A 207 -27.87 5.11 -19.70
CA LYS A 207 -29.18 5.52 -20.21
C LYS A 207 -30.21 5.69 -19.08
N GLU A 208 -30.28 4.73 -18.16
CA GLU A 208 -31.19 4.80 -17.01
C GLU A 208 -30.82 5.97 -16.08
N PHE A 209 -29.53 6.18 -15.83
CA PHE A 209 -29.03 7.27 -15.00
C PHE A 209 -29.43 8.64 -15.57
N TYR A 210 -29.18 8.89 -16.86
CA TYR A 210 -29.52 10.16 -17.50
C TYR A 210 -31.02 10.39 -17.70
N THR A 211 -31.80 9.31 -17.85
CA THR A 211 -33.27 9.42 -17.95
C THR A 211 -33.87 9.98 -16.65
N ASN A 212 -33.25 9.70 -15.50
CA ASN A 212 -33.69 10.17 -14.19
C ASN A 212 -33.30 11.63 -13.88
N LYS A 213 -32.91 12.43 -14.90
CA LYS A 213 -32.50 13.85 -14.79
C LYS A 213 -31.40 14.07 -13.75
N SER A 214 -30.29 13.32 -13.85
CA SER A 214 -29.10 13.59 -13.06
C SER A 214 -28.42 14.87 -13.55
N GLU A 215 -28.08 15.78 -12.62
CA GLU A 215 -27.22 16.95 -12.91
C GLU A 215 -25.74 16.57 -13.06
N CYS A 216 -25.41 15.30 -12.81
CA CYS A 216 -24.07 14.74 -12.90
C CYS A 216 -23.84 14.14 -14.29
N PHE A 217 -22.86 14.67 -15.00
CA PHE A 217 -22.33 14.07 -16.22
C PHE A 217 -21.24 13.04 -15.86
N VAL A 218 -21.01 12.03 -16.71
CA VAL A 218 -20.03 10.97 -16.46
C VAL A 218 -18.90 11.18 -17.46
N ASP A 219 -17.73 11.54 -16.94
CA ASP A 219 -16.57 11.91 -17.75
C ASP A 219 -15.62 10.72 -17.99
N LYS A 220 -15.72 9.70 -17.13
CA LYS A 220 -14.78 8.60 -17.06
C LYS A 220 -15.48 7.30 -16.64
N ILE A 221 -15.03 6.19 -17.21
CA ILE A 221 -15.39 4.83 -16.79
C ILE A 221 -14.14 4.15 -16.22
N ASP A 222 -14.23 3.65 -14.99
CA ASP A 222 -13.19 2.86 -14.34
C ASP A 222 -13.67 1.42 -14.17
N ILE A 223 -13.06 0.47 -14.89
CA ILE A 223 -13.37 -0.95 -14.82
C ILE A 223 -12.29 -1.67 -14.00
N LEU A 224 -12.71 -2.14 -12.83
CA LEU A 224 -11.92 -2.89 -11.87
C LEU A 224 -12.10 -4.38 -12.09
N TYR A 225 -11.04 -5.07 -12.51
CA TYR A 225 -11.08 -6.50 -12.76
C TYR A 225 -10.27 -7.31 -11.75
N THR A 226 -10.72 -8.53 -11.51
CA THR A 226 -10.04 -9.49 -10.62
C THR A 226 -9.33 -10.60 -11.40
N ILE A 227 -9.77 -10.84 -12.63
CA ILE A 227 -9.16 -11.71 -13.63
C ILE A 227 -9.26 -10.95 -14.96
N LYS A 228 -8.16 -10.83 -15.71
CA LYS A 228 -8.17 -10.13 -17.00
C LYS A 228 -9.04 -10.92 -17.97
N GLN A 229 -10.17 -10.35 -18.38
CA GLN A 229 -11.16 -10.96 -19.29
C GLN A 229 -11.27 -10.21 -20.61
N LEU A 230 -10.94 -8.91 -20.62
CA LEU A 230 -11.02 -8.07 -21.80
C LEU A 230 -9.63 -7.89 -22.41
N SER A 231 -9.59 -7.98 -23.74
CA SER A 231 -8.44 -7.59 -24.55
C SER A 231 -8.34 -6.06 -24.66
N ASP A 232 -7.16 -5.55 -25.00
CA ASP A 232 -6.95 -4.11 -25.10
C ASP A 232 -7.74 -3.53 -26.29
N GLU A 233 -7.96 -4.33 -27.35
CA GLU A 233 -8.84 -3.99 -28.47
C GLU A 233 -10.31 -3.85 -28.06
N GLN A 234 -10.81 -4.73 -27.20
CA GLN A 234 -12.17 -4.65 -26.65
C GLN A 234 -12.36 -3.43 -25.76
N ILE A 235 -11.33 -3.03 -25.00
CA ILE A 235 -11.38 -1.79 -24.21
C ILE A 235 -11.44 -0.57 -25.14
N GLN A 236 -10.64 -0.53 -26.19
CA GLN A 236 -10.68 0.55 -27.18
C GLN A 236 -12.05 0.61 -27.86
N GLN A 237 -12.61 -0.54 -28.26
CA GLN A 237 -13.94 -0.61 -28.84
C GLN A 237 -15.02 -0.08 -27.87
N LEU A 238 -14.92 -0.42 -26.59
CA LEU A 238 -15.85 0.08 -25.56
C LEU A 238 -15.76 1.61 -25.42
N GLU A 239 -14.55 2.16 -25.43
CA GLU A 239 -14.32 3.60 -25.36
C GLU A 239 -14.86 4.32 -26.59
N ASP A 240 -14.63 3.79 -27.78
CA ASP A 240 -15.12 4.34 -29.05
C ASP A 240 -16.66 4.30 -29.14
N ASP A 241 -17.27 3.18 -28.73
CA ASP A 241 -18.72 2.97 -28.79
C ASP A 241 -19.49 3.82 -27.76
N ILE A 242 -18.93 4.00 -26.55
CA ILE A 242 -19.57 4.78 -25.47
C ILE A 242 -19.17 6.26 -25.55
N MET A 243 -18.07 6.60 -26.21
CA MET A 243 -17.48 7.95 -26.29
C MET A 243 -17.10 8.52 -24.92
N ILE A 244 -16.65 7.65 -23.99
CA ILE A 244 -16.20 8.03 -22.65
C ILE A 244 -14.88 7.31 -22.36
N SER A 245 -13.89 8.05 -21.84
CA SER A 245 -12.57 7.49 -21.52
C SER A 245 -12.68 6.33 -20.54
N THR A 246 -12.18 5.16 -20.95
CA THR A 246 -12.34 3.93 -20.19
C THR A 246 -11.00 3.40 -19.69
N HIS A 247 -10.86 3.28 -18.38
CA HIS A 247 -9.66 2.74 -17.77
C HIS A 247 -9.94 1.33 -17.26
N TYR A 248 -9.07 0.39 -17.61
CA TYR A 248 -9.19 -1.01 -17.22
C TYR A 248 -8.00 -1.41 -16.35
N HIS A 249 -8.24 -1.65 -15.04
CA HIS A 249 -7.15 -1.96 -14.12
C HIS A 249 -7.50 -3.02 -13.07
N TYR A 250 -6.46 -3.70 -12.60
CA TYR A 250 -6.57 -4.83 -11.69
C TYR A 250 -6.89 -4.37 -10.26
N ILE A 251 -7.74 -5.12 -9.56
CA ILE A 251 -7.98 -4.99 -8.12
C ILE A 251 -7.82 -6.33 -7.39
N SER A 252 -7.08 -6.32 -6.29
CA SER A 252 -6.88 -7.49 -5.42
C SER A 252 -8.00 -7.60 -4.38
N LEU A 253 -8.99 -8.49 -4.60
CA LEU A 253 -10.06 -8.71 -3.62
C LEU A 253 -9.54 -9.20 -2.27
N LYS A 254 -8.51 -10.07 -2.27
CA LYS A 254 -7.94 -10.61 -1.04
C LYS A 254 -7.38 -9.49 -0.15
N ASP A 255 -6.75 -8.49 -0.76
CA ASP A 255 -6.19 -7.36 -0.03
C ASP A 255 -7.29 -6.38 0.39
N SER A 256 -8.28 -6.11 -0.47
CA SER A 256 -9.43 -5.28 -0.12
C SER A 256 -10.22 -5.84 1.08
N ILE A 257 -10.50 -7.13 1.10
CA ILE A 257 -11.21 -7.79 2.22
C ILE A 257 -10.34 -7.79 3.47
N TYR A 258 -9.04 -7.99 3.32
CA TYR A 258 -8.09 -7.90 4.44
C TYR A 258 -8.10 -6.50 5.06
N GLU A 259 -8.05 -5.45 4.26
CA GLU A 259 -8.13 -4.06 4.73
C GLU A 259 -9.48 -3.77 5.41
N LEU A 260 -10.61 -4.21 4.83
CA LEU A 260 -11.92 -4.12 5.47
C LEU A 260 -11.95 -4.84 6.83
N SER A 261 -11.29 -5.99 6.94
CA SER A 261 -11.20 -6.75 8.19
C SER A 261 -10.30 -6.10 9.25
N ARG A 262 -9.38 -5.20 8.86
CA ARG A 262 -8.54 -4.41 9.78
C ARG A 262 -9.19 -3.09 10.19
N GLY A 263 -10.09 -2.57 9.35
CA GLY A 263 -10.69 -1.25 9.52
C GLY A 263 -11.35 -1.02 10.89
N PRO A 264 -11.42 0.24 11.35
CA PRO A 264 -12.08 0.60 12.60
C PRO A 264 -13.57 0.24 12.58
N ASN A 265 -14.21 0.32 11.41
CA ASN A 265 -15.64 0.10 11.21
C ASN A 265 -16.02 -1.35 10.86
N ARG A 266 -15.07 -2.30 10.88
CA ARG A 266 -15.29 -3.69 10.43
C ARG A 266 -16.51 -4.37 11.06
N LEU A 267 -16.79 -4.09 12.34
CA LEU A 267 -17.93 -4.67 13.06
C LEU A 267 -19.28 -4.11 12.62
N LEU A 268 -19.28 -2.90 12.06
CA LEU A 268 -20.47 -2.26 11.48
C LEU A 268 -20.63 -2.61 10.00
N GLN A 269 -19.52 -2.95 9.34
CA GLN A 269 -19.47 -3.29 7.93
C GLN A 269 -19.74 -4.79 7.68
N THR A 270 -19.60 -5.67 8.66
CA THR A 270 -19.80 -7.10 8.43
C THR A 270 -21.24 -7.58 8.64
N TYR A 271 -21.71 -8.49 7.79
CA TYR A 271 -23.05 -9.11 7.92
C TYR A 271 -23.14 -10.13 9.06
N VAL A 272 -22.02 -10.73 9.46
CA VAL A 272 -21.98 -11.86 10.40
C VAL A 272 -21.25 -11.42 11.67
N LYS A 273 -21.69 -11.94 12.82
CA LYS A 273 -21.00 -11.67 14.09
C LYS A 273 -19.71 -12.48 14.18
N PRO A 274 -18.55 -11.86 14.50
CA PRO A 274 -17.30 -12.59 14.65
C PRO A 274 -17.37 -13.68 15.72
N ARG A 275 -16.67 -14.79 15.50
CA ARG A 275 -16.68 -15.94 16.41
C ARG A 275 -15.90 -15.64 17.68
N VAL A 276 -16.37 -16.17 18.79
CA VAL A 276 -15.69 -16.02 20.09
C VAL A 276 -14.36 -16.80 20.05
N LYS A 277 -13.24 -16.10 20.16
CA LYS A 277 -11.91 -16.71 20.15
C LYS A 277 -11.51 -17.16 21.54
N LYS A 278 -10.99 -18.38 21.66
CA LYS A 278 -10.50 -18.94 22.94
C LYS A 278 -9.24 -18.18 23.39
N GLY A 279 -9.41 -17.22 24.31
CA GLY A 279 -8.30 -16.56 24.99
C GLY A 279 -7.91 -17.28 26.27
N LYS A 280 -6.63 -17.28 26.64
CA LYS A 280 -6.21 -17.58 28.03
C LYS A 280 -6.83 -16.49 28.92
N SER A 281 -7.92 -16.81 29.60
CA SER A 281 -8.63 -15.85 30.46
C SER A 281 -7.71 -15.26 31.53
N SER A 282 -7.64 -13.93 31.59
CA SER A 282 -6.92 -13.17 32.63
C SER A 282 -7.63 -13.19 33.99
N THR A 283 -8.84 -13.76 34.07
CA THR A 283 -9.63 -13.80 35.32
C THR A 283 -8.92 -14.57 36.44
N LYS A 284 -8.07 -15.56 36.10
CA LYS A 284 -7.25 -16.29 37.09
C LYS A 284 -6.23 -15.37 37.78
N TRP A 285 -5.69 -14.38 37.08
CA TRP A 285 -4.75 -13.40 37.64
C TRP A 285 -5.45 -12.40 38.56
N ILE A 286 -6.67 -12.00 38.23
CA ILE A 286 -7.48 -11.09 39.06
C ILE A 286 -7.84 -11.76 40.39
N ILE A 287 -8.23 -13.05 40.37
CA ILE A 287 -8.50 -13.83 41.59
C ILE A 287 -7.24 -13.99 42.44
N LEU A 288 -6.09 -14.28 41.82
CA LEU A 288 -4.81 -14.41 42.53
C LEU A 288 -4.40 -13.09 43.22
N LEU A 289 -4.60 -11.96 42.53
CA LEU A 289 -4.28 -10.62 43.05
C LEU A 289 -5.19 -10.24 44.22
N LEU A 290 -6.48 -10.63 44.16
CA LEU A 290 -7.43 -10.45 45.26
C LEU A 290 -7.04 -11.25 46.51
N ILE A 291 -6.64 -12.52 46.33
CA ILE A 291 -6.14 -13.39 47.41
C ILE A 291 -4.86 -12.81 48.02
N PHE A 292 -3.94 -12.31 47.18
CA PHE A 292 -2.71 -11.69 47.64
C PHE A 292 -2.97 -10.41 48.44
N LEU A 293 -3.93 -9.58 48.01
CA LEU A 293 -4.32 -8.37 48.73
C LEU A 293 -4.91 -8.68 50.12
N LEU A 294 -5.77 -9.71 50.20
CA LEU A 294 -6.34 -10.18 51.46
C LEU A 294 -5.28 -10.76 52.41
N ALA A 295 -4.28 -11.46 51.87
CA ALA A 295 -3.16 -11.96 52.65
C ALA A 295 -2.28 -10.83 53.21
N ILE A 296 -2.02 -9.79 52.42
CA ILE A 296 -1.25 -8.61 52.85
C ILE A 296 -2.00 -7.81 53.92
N THR A 297 -3.31 -7.58 53.75
CA THR A 297 -4.09 -6.84 54.75
C THR A 297 -4.21 -7.62 56.06
N GLY A 298 -4.44 -8.94 55.98
CA GLY A 298 -4.47 -9.80 57.17
C GLY A 298 -3.13 -9.85 57.91
N SER A 299 -2.02 -9.97 57.18
CA SER A 299 -0.68 -9.98 57.78
C SER A 299 -0.23 -8.60 58.28
N GLY A 300 -0.62 -7.52 57.61
CA GLY A 300 -0.34 -6.13 58.02
C GLY A 300 -1.05 -5.73 59.33
N ILE A 301 -2.25 -6.25 59.57
CA ILE A 301 -2.96 -6.07 60.84
C ILE A 301 -2.27 -6.86 61.96
N TYR A 302 -1.82 -8.09 61.68
CA TYR A 302 -1.15 -8.94 62.67
C TYR A 302 0.25 -8.45 63.07
N TYR A 303 1.03 -7.89 62.13
CA TYR A 303 2.41 -7.45 62.36
C TYR A 303 2.56 -5.94 62.61
N LYS A 304 1.46 -5.21 62.82
CA LYS A 304 1.41 -3.74 62.97
C LYS A 304 2.48 -3.19 63.92
N ASP A 305 2.67 -3.83 65.07
CA ASP A 305 3.61 -3.34 66.10
C ASP A 305 5.09 -3.61 65.78
N LYS A 306 5.40 -4.66 65.00
CA LYS A 306 6.78 -4.96 64.57
C LYS A 306 7.23 -4.12 63.37
N VAL A 307 6.30 -3.75 62.48
CA VAL A 307 6.60 -2.96 61.27
C VAL A 307 6.94 -1.51 61.61
N VAL A 308 6.28 -0.91 62.60
CA VAL A 308 6.57 0.47 63.05
C VAL A 308 8.03 0.63 63.51
N GLN A 309 8.60 -0.40 64.17
CA GLN A 309 10.00 -0.40 64.61
C GLN A 309 11.01 -0.59 63.46
N ILE A 310 10.61 -1.31 62.40
CA ILE A 310 11.45 -1.56 61.23
C ILE A 310 11.48 -0.32 60.31
N VAL A 311 10.36 0.39 60.17
CA VAL A 311 10.25 1.61 59.33
C VAL A 311 11.07 2.78 59.89
N GLN A 312 11.24 2.86 61.22
CA GLN A 312 12.15 3.86 61.83
C GLN A 312 13.64 3.57 61.56
N LYS A 313 14.02 2.31 61.29
CA LYS A 313 15.40 1.92 60.95
C LYS A 313 15.75 2.03 59.45
N ILE A 314 14.75 2.13 58.56
CA ILE A 314 14.95 2.11 57.09
C ILE A 314 15.04 3.52 56.47
N LYS A 315 14.74 4.60 57.21
CA LYS A 315 14.83 5.99 56.71
C LYS A 315 16.25 6.50 56.42
N THR A 316 17.31 5.74 56.69
CA THR A 316 18.72 6.16 56.57
C THR A 316 19.53 5.52 55.44
N ILE A 317 18.94 4.72 54.53
CA ILE A 317 19.69 4.12 53.41
C ILE A 317 19.01 4.47 52.08
N LYS A 318 19.67 5.39 51.35
CA LYS A 318 19.43 5.75 49.94
C LYS A 318 19.26 4.51 49.04
N LYS A 319 18.46 4.61 47.98
CA LYS A 319 18.86 4.95 46.59
C LYS A 319 17.89 4.33 45.56
N GLU A 320 17.75 5.06 44.46
CA GLU A 320 16.93 4.85 43.26
C GLU A 320 16.85 3.40 42.74
N GLU A 321 15.63 2.96 42.40
CA GLU A 321 15.41 1.77 41.57
C GLU A 321 15.52 2.12 40.08
N PRO A 322 16.24 1.32 39.27
CA PRO A 322 16.27 1.51 37.83
C PRO A 322 14.95 1.03 37.21
N LYS A 323 14.34 1.86 36.38
CA LYS A 323 13.27 1.43 35.46
C LYS A 323 13.82 0.32 34.56
N LYS A 324 13.26 -0.89 34.66
CA LYS A 324 13.45 -1.94 33.66
C LYS A 324 12.85 -1.47 32.35
N ILE A 325 13.71 -1.05 31.43
CA ILE A 325 13.38 -0.87 30.02
C ILE A 325 13.35 -2.28 29.42
N THR A 326 12.16 -2.72 29.00
CA THR A 326 12.04 -3.84 28.08
C THR A 326 12.70 -3.41 26.78
N ILE A 327 13.84 -4.03 26.43
CA ILE A 327 14.47 -3.81 25.14
C ILE A 327 13.59 -4.50 24.09
N GLU A 328 12.59 -3.77 23.60
CA GLU A 328 12.13 -3.99 22.24
C GLU A 328 13.33 -3.72 21.34
N LYS A 329 13.67 -4.67 20.45
CA LYS A 329 14.62 -4.38 19.37
C LYS A 329 13.98 -3.30 18.49
N GLN A 330 14.19 -2.03 18.83
CA GLN A 330 13.94 -0.93 17.90
C GLN A 330 15.01 -1.02 16.84
N TYR A 331 14.59 -1.36 15.62
CA TYR A 331 15.45 -1.20 14.45
C TYR A 331 15.69 0.30 14.27
N THR A 332 16.95 0.68 14.13
CA THR A 332 17.32 2.08 13.96
C THR A 332 17.02 2.49 12.53
N LEU A 333 16.20 3.54 12.35
CA LEU A 333 16.05 4.20 11.05
C LEU A 333 17.42 4.62 10.51
N PRO A 334 17.60 4.63 9.18
CA PRO A 334 18.81 5.14 8.58
C PRO A 334 19.02 6.59 9.01
N ASN A 335 20.28 6.96 9.24
CA ASN A 335 20.61 8.35 9.53
C ASN A 335 20.49 9.14 8.22
N HIS A 336 19.29 9.69 7.97
CA HIS A 336 19.03 10.42 6.74
C HIS A 336 19.90 11.67 6.59
N ILE A 337 20.32 12.28 7.71
CA ILE A 337 21.20 13.46 7.72
C ILE A 337 22.56 13.07 7.13
N ASN A 338 23.13 11.95 7.60
CA ASN A 338 24.40 11.45 7.08
C ASN A 338 24.29 11.04 5.61
N ALA A 339 23.21 10.34 5.23
CA ALA A 339 22.98 9.93 3.85
C ALA A 339 22.87 11.14 2.90
N ASN A 340 22.11 12.16 3.27
CA ASN A 340 21.95 13.38 2.47
C ASN A 340 23.25 14.22 2.42
N ASN A 341 24.00 14.29 3.52
CA ASN A 341 25.29 14.98 3.56
C ASN A 341 26.33 14.28 2.68
N GLN A 342 26.34 12.94 2.65
CA GLN A 342 27.20 12.19 1.75
C GLN A 342 26.88 12.49 0.28
N ILE A 343 25.59 12.48 -0.08
CA ILE A 343 25.15 12.83 -1.44
C ILE A 343 25.56 14.26 -1.83
N ARG A 344 25.40 15.22 -0.90
CA ARG A 344 25.85 16.60 -1.11
C ARG A 344 27.34 16.63 -1.45
N ASP A 345 28.14 15.94 -0.67
CA ASP A 345 29.60 16.00 -0.79
C ASP A 345 30.08 15.29 -2.06
N ASP A 346 29.46 14.17 -2.46
CA ASP A 346 29.71 13.50 -3.73
C ASP A 346 29.47 14.44 -4.93
N ILE A 347 28.35 15.18 -4.93
CA ILE A 347 28.02 16.12 -6.00
C ILE A 347 28.97 17.31 -5.99
N VAL A 348 29.32 17.84 -4.82
CA VAL A 348 30.27 18.97 -4.67
C VAL A 348 31.64 18.59 -5.22
N VAL A 349 32.12 17.37 -4.95
CA VAL A 349 33.39 16.87 -5.51
C VAL A 349 33.36 16.89 -7.04
N LEU A 350 32.28 16.40 -7.64
CA LEU A 350 32.14 16.35 -9.09
C LEU A 350 32.04 17.76 -9.71
N LEU A 351 31.25 18.66 -9.13
CA LEU A 351 31.12 20.04 -9.61
C LEU A 351 32.43 20.84 -9.46
N ASN A 352 33.19 20.65 -8.37
CA ASN A 352 34.49 21.30 -8.17
C ASN A 352 35.60 20.76 -9.08
N ALA A 353 35.40 19.56 -9.66
CA ALA A 353 36.32 19.01 -10.64
C ALA A 353 36.17 19.67 -12.02
N VAL A 354 35.01 20.28 -12.32
CA VAL A 354 34.75 20.95 -13.59
C VAL A 354 35.58 22.24 -13.71
N PRO A 355 36.39 22.40 -14.76
CA PRO A 355 37.21 23.59 -14.99
C PRO A 355 36.41 24.69 -15.70
N TYR A 356 36.95 25.92 -15.71
CA TYR A 356 36.28 27.08 -16.32
C TYR A 356 36.08 26.96 -17.85
N ASP A 357 36.89 26.13 -18.52
CA ASP A 357 36.86 25.92 -19.97
C ASP A 357 35.94 24.77 -20.40
N MET A 358 35.11 24.25 -19.48
CA MET A 358 34.11 23.21 -19.72
C MET A 358 32.70 23.69 -19.39
N VAL A 359 31.75 23.41 -20.27
CA VAL A 359 30.31 23.59 -20.05
C VAL A 359 29.67 22.22 -19.92
N VAL A 360 29.06 21.93 -18.77
CA VAL A 360 28.39 20.66 -18.50
C VAL A 360 26.98 20.69 -19.10
N ASP A 361 26.65 19.64 -19.84
CA ASP A 361 25.30 19.39 -20.36
C ASP A 361 24.57 18.39 -19.45
N THR A 362 25.25 17.32 -18.99
CA THR A 362 24.68 16.36 -18.04
C THR A 362 25.67 15.97 -16.94
N LEU A 363 25.17 15.78 -15.72
CA LEU A 363 25.89 15.16 -14.61
C LEU A 363 25.02 14.02 -14.06
N GLU A 364 25.48 12.79 -14.20
CA GLU A 364 24.82 11.59 -13.65
C GLU A 364 25.68 11.00 -12.54
N VAL A 365 25.08 10.77 -11.38
CA VAL A 365 25.73 10.17 -10.20
C VAL A 365 24.97 8.91 -9.81
N LYS A 366 25.69 7.79 -9.75
CA LYS A 366 25.21 6.48 -9.27
C LYS A 366 25.98 6.08 -8.01
N SER A 367 25.54 5.00 -7.37
CA SER A 367 26.19 4.48 -6.15
C SER A 367 27.65 4.08 -6.34
N ASP A 368 28.03 3.66 -7.55
CA ASP A 368 29.31 3.02 -7.88
C ASP A 368 30.09 3.75 -8.98
N ASN A 369 29.45 4.70 -9.67
CA ASN A 369 30.05 5.43 -10.78
C ASN A 369 29.40 6.81 -10.98
N SER A 370 30.07 7.67 -11.74
CA SER A 370 29.52 8.96 -12.18
C SER A 370 29.93 9.27 -13.61
N THR A 371 29.07 10.01 -14.32
CA THR A 371 29.32 10.44 -15.70
C THR A 371 29.06 11.94 -15.83
N ILE A 372 30.02 12.67 -16.42
CA ILE A 372 29.90 14.08 -16.76
C ILE A 372 29.96 14.20 -18.28
N THR A 373 28.94 14.77 -18.91
CA THR A 373 28.95 15.06 -20.34
C THR A 373 28.85 16.55 -20.59
N GLY A 374 29.48 17.03 -21.65
CA GLY A 374 29.42 18.43 -22.02
C GLY A 374 30.42 18.81 -23.10
N LYS A 375 30.70 20.11 -23.17
CA LYS A 375 31.57 20.70 -24.17
C LYS A 375 32.80 21.32 -23.52
N MET A 376 33.98 20.98 -24.01
CA MET A 376 35.25 21.46 -23.47
C MET A 376 36.08 22.12 -24.56
N LEU A 377 36.74 23.24 -24.23
CA LEU A 377 37.59 23.96 -25.18
C LEU A 377 38.95 23.27 -25.39
N THR A 378 39.52 22.67 -24.33
CA THR A 378 40.83 22.01 -24.42
C THR A 378 40.87 20.65 -23.73
N PRO A 379 41.25 19.55 -24.42
CA PRO A 379 41.40 18.21 -23.82
C PRO A 379 42.43 18.14 -22.69
N ASP A 380 43.47 18.97 -22.78
CA ASP A 380 44.56 19.03 -21.81
C ASP A 380 44.09 19.35 -20.38
N SER A 381 43.01 20.12 -20.24
CA SER A 381 42.39 20.45 -18.95
C SER A 381 41.92 19.21 -18.20
N TYR A 382 41.55 18.14 -18.93
CA TYR A 382 41.18 16.87 -18.30
C TYR A 382 42.36 16.26 -17.53
N ILE A 383 43.53 16.13 -18.17
CA ILE A 383 44.70 15.48 -17.55
C ILE A 383 45.31 16.38 -16.47
N LYS A 384 45.34 17.70 -16.69
CA LYS A 384 45.98 18.66 -15.77
C LYS A 384 45.14 18.94 -14.52
N ASP A 385 43.82 19.07 -14.68
CA ASP A 385 42.96 19.59 -13.61
C ASP A 385 41.86 18.60 -13.18
N ILE A 386 41.13 18.00 -14.12
CA ILE A 386 39.94 17.18 -13.79
C ILE A 386 40.32 15.83 -13.21
N GLN A 387 41.12 15.05 -13.94
CA GLN A 387 41.49 13.69 -13.60
C GLN A 387 42.21 13.61 -12.23
N PRO A 388 43.18 14.48 -11.90
CA PRO A 388 43.84 14.44 -10.59
C PRO A 388 42.91 14.75 -9.42
N LYS A 389 41.86 15.55 -9.63
CA LYS A 389 40.84 15.84 -8.59
C LYS A 389 39.91 14.65 -8.40
N LEU A 390 39.46 14.02 -9.47
CA LEU A 390 38.54 12.88 -9.42
C LEU A 390 39.20 11.60 -8.91
N LEU A 391 40.47 11.37 -9.23
CA LEU A 391 41.23 10.20 -8.74
C LEU A 391 41.49 10.19 -7.23
N LYS A 392 41.20 11.30 -6.52
CA LYS A 392 41.20 11.32 -5.05
C LYS A 392 39.98 10.61 -4.45
N PHE A 393 38.89 10.51 -5.22
CA PHE A 393 37.59 10.02 -4.77
C PHE A 393 37.13 8.78 -5.54
N TYR A 394 37.70 8.52 -6.72
CA TYR A 394 37.42 7.35 -7.57
C TYR A 394 38.72 6.65 -7.94
N LYS A 395 38.71 5.32 -8.07
CA LYS A 395 39.90 4.58 -8.52
C LYS A 395 40.17 4.79 -10.00
N TYR A 396 39.12 5.00 -10.80
CA TYR A 396 39.23 5.18 -12.24
C TYR A 396 38.50 6.45 -12.69
N SER A 397 39.14 7.17 -13.61
CA SER A 397 38.55 8.31 -14.33
C SER A 397 39.07 8.26 -15.75
N ASN A 398 38.16 8.24 -16.73
CA ASN A 398 38.47 8.20 -18.16
C ASN A 398 37.66 9.25 -18.94
N ILE A 399 38.23 9.79 -20.01
CA ILE A 399 37.55 10.71 -20.94
C ILE A 399 37.35 10.06 -22.32
N GLN A 400 36.19 10.29 -22.92
CA GLN A 400 35.93 10.03 -24.34
C GLN A 400 35.58 11.34 -25.04
N VAL A 401 36.18 11.57 -26.21
CA VAL A 401 35.93 12.74 -27.05
C VAL A 401 35.20 12.26 -28.31
N LYS A 402 33.97 12.75 -28.55
CA LYS A 402 33.11 12.27 -29.65
C LYS A 402 33.40 12.95 -30.99
N ASP A 403 33.70 14.26 -30.98
CA ASP A 403 33.92 15.01 -32.23
C ASP A 403 35.11 15.98 -32.08
N SER A 404 36.12 15.79 -32.92
CA SER A 404 37.40 16.52 -32.86
C SER A 404 37.47 17.73 -33.81
N LYS A 405 36.40 17.98 -34.58
CA LYS A 405 36.38 19.03 -35.62
C LYS A 405 35.79 20.37 -35.16
N ASN A 406 35.11 20.39 -34.02
CA ASN A 406 34.50 21.60 -33.47
C ASN A 406 35.46 22.34 -32.51
N ILE A 407 35.34 23.68 -32.45
CA ILE A 407 36.11 24.53 -31.53
C ILE A 407 35.82 24.16 -30.06
N ALA A 408 34.60 23.67 -29.78
CA ALA A 408 34.22 23.07 -28.52
C ALA A 408 34.01 21.57 -28.74
N LEU A 409 34.78 20.75 -28.04
CA LEU A 409 34.81 19.30 -28.18
C LEU A 409 33.73 18.67 -27.31
N ASP A 410 32.93 17.78 -27.88
CA ASP A 410 31.96 16.99 -27.12
C ASP A 410 32.69 15.90 -26.34
N VAL A 411 32.60 15.97 -25.02
CA VAL A 411 33.32 15.09 -24.10
C VAL A 411 32.39 14.36 -23.14
N SER A 412 32.79 13.15 -22.76
CA SER A 412 32.16 12.37 -21.71
C SER A 412 33.23 11.83 -20.78
N ILE A 413 33.12 12.16 -19.49
CA ILE A 413 34.04 11.74 -18.44
C ILE A 413 33.33 10.72 -17.58
N TYR A 414 33.93 9.55 -17.42
CA TYR A 414 33.38 8.42 -16.69
C TYR A 414 34.29 8.11 -15.51
N ASN A 415 33.71 8.03 -14.32
CA ASN A 415 34.42 7.68 -13.10
C ASN A 415 33.78 6.45 -12.47
N SER A 416 34.58 5.53 -11.95
CA SER A 416 34.09 4.29 -11.35
C SER A 416 34.90 3.89 -10.13
N ASP A 417 34.29 3.04 -9.30
CA ASP A 417 34.85 2.50 -8.07
C ASP A 417 35.25 3.60 -7.08
N PRO A 418 34.28 4.21 -6.37
CA PRO A 418 34.56 5.20 -5.35
C PRO A 418 35.51 4.64 -4.28
N VAL A 419 36.42 5.49 -3.80
CA VAL A 419 37.35 5.16 -2.73
C VAL A 419 36.59 5.14 -1.41
N GLU A 420 36.71 4.06 -0.63
CA GLU A 420 36.06 3.97 0.68
C GLU A 420 36.65 5.01 1.64
N ILE A 421 35.85 6.02 1.97
CA ILE A 421 36.15 7.00 3.01
C ILE A 421 35.32 6.63 4.24
N ASP A 422 35.95 6.48 5.40
CA ASP A 422 35.27 6.20 6.67
C ASP A 422 34.45 7.43 7.12
N THR A 423 33.22 7.54 6.60
CA THR A 423 32.29 8.66 6.86
C THR A 423 31.73 8.65 8.29
N SER A 424 31.86 7.53 9.03
CA SER A 424 31.32 7.37 10.39
C SER A 424 31.94 8.32 11.42
N LYS A 425 33.15 8.84 11.14
CA LYS A 425 33.84 9.83 11.99
C LYS A 425 33.60 11.28 11.56
N ILE A 426 33.05 11.51 10.36
CA ILE A 426 32.92 12.85 9.76
C ILE A 426 31.55 13.46 10.09
N TYR A 427 30.48 12.65 10.04
CA TYR A 427 29.12 13.10 10.34
C TYR A 427 28.60 12.39 11.59
N ASN A 428 28.92 12.95 12.76
CA ASN A 428 28.45 12.44 14.06
C ASN A 428 27.35 13.36 14.61
N GLU A 429 26.42 13.78 13.73
CA GLU A 429 25.32 14.66 14.11
C GLU A 429 24.25 13.87 14.89
N ALA A 430 23.76 14.47 15.98
CA ALA A 430 22.74 13.86 16.82
C ALA A 430 21.43 13.74 16.05
N LEU A 431 20.92 12.51 15.91
CA LEU A 431 19.66 12.23 15.23
C LEU A 431 18.49 12.98 15.87
N PRO A 432 17.59 13.59 15.07
CA PRO A 432 16.34 14.10 15.60
C PRO A 432 15.53 12.95 16.19
N LYS A 433 14.72 13.24 17.22
CA LYS A 433 13.73 12.26 17.70
C LYS A 433 12.67 12.10 16.63
N TYR A 434 12.79 11.04 15.83
CA TYR A 434 11.85 10.75 14.76
C TYR A 434 10.43 10.60 15.30
N ILE A 435 9.47 11.18 14.58
CA ILE A 435 8.05 11.01 14.86
C ILE A 435 7.68 9.55 14.61
N ASN A 436 7.03 8.92 15.60
CA ASN A 436 6.52 7.56 15.49
C ASN A 436 4.99 7.59 15.41
N ASP A 437 4.47 7.90 14.22
CA ASP A 437 3.04 8.06 13.95
C ASP A 437 2.30 6.72 13.67
N GLY A 438 2.97 5.58 13.85
CA GLY A 438 2.49 4.29 13.33
C GLY A 438 2.43 4.28 11.80
N PHE A 439 1.99 3.17 11.20
CA PHE A 439 2.01 2.99 9.74
C PHE A 439 1.35 4.14 8.97
N MET A 440 2.11 4.83 8.10
CA MET A 440 1.58 5.81 7.15
C MET A 440 1.31 5.18 5.78
N PRO A 441 0.08 5.23 5.24
CA PRO A 441 -0.18 4.80 3.87
C PRO A 441 0.61 5.63 2.86
N VAL A 442 0.95 5.03 1.71
CA VAL A 442 1.69 5.67 0.60
C VAL A 442 1.14 7.06 0.27
N LYS A 443 -0.20 7.22 0.19
CA LYS A 443 -0.84 8.51 -0.09
C LYS A 443 -0.49 9.59 0.93
N ARG A 444 -0.50 9.26 2.23
CA ARG A 444 -0.13 10.20 3.30
C ARG A 444 1.35 10.57 3.23
N VAL A 445 2.21 9.59 2.95
CA VAL A 445 3.65 9.85 2.73
C VAL A 445 3.83 10.78 1.53
N SER A 446 3.15 10.52 0.41
CA SER A 446 3.18 11.36 -0.79
C SER A 446 2.71 12.79 -0.50
N ASP A 447 1.64 12.96 0.28
CA ASP A 447 1.12 14.28 0.64
C ASP A 447 2.09 15.05 1.55
N GLN A 448 2.75 14.37 2.50
CA GLN A 448 3.81 14.97 3.32
C GLN A 448 5.01 15.39 2.47
N LEU A 449 5.45 14.53 1.55
CA LEU A 449 6.55 14.84 0.64
C LEU A 449 6.23 16.03 -0.27
N LYS A 450 4.99 16.15 -0.75
CA LYS A 450 4.53 17.31 -1.54
C LYS A 450 4.55 18.64 -0.77
N ILE A 451 4.46 18.61 0.56
CA ILE A 451 4.57 19.81 1.40
C ILE A 451 6.04 20.24 1.53
N ILE A 452 6.96 19.26 1.60
CA ILE A 452 8.39 19.49 1.81
C ILE A 452 9.11 19.86 0.50
N LEU A 453 8.72 19.23 -0.60
CA LEU A 453 9.29 19.48 -1.93
C LEU A 453 8.79 20.82 -2.51
N PRO A 454 9.60 21.49 -3.34
CA PRO A 454 9.18 22.72 -4.01
C PRO A 454 8.02 22.45 -4.97
N LYS A 455 7.18 23.46 -5.21
CA LYS A 455 5.99 23.35 -6.06
C LYS A 455 6.27 22.91 -7.51
N SER A 456 7.50 23.14 -7.99
CA SER A 456 7.96 22.72 -9.31
C SER A 456 8.35 21.23 -9.37
N ALA A 457 8.36 20.51 -8.25
CA ALA A 457 8.73 19.11 -8.21
C ALA A 457 7.56 18.19 -8.59
N VAL A 458 7.82 17.27 -9.51
CA VAL A 458 6.95 16.15 -9.85
C VAL A 458 7.40 14.92 -9.06
N LEU A 459 6.52 14.45 -8.17
CA LEU A 459 6.76 13.29 -7.33
C LEU A 459 6.03 12.07 -7.91
N VAL A 460 6.76 11.05 -8.31
CA VAL A 460 6.23 9.78 -8.80
C VAL A 460 6.57 8.68 -7.80
N TYR A 461 5.56 7.95 -7.34
CA TYR A 461 5.77 6.79 -6.49
C TYR A 461 6.31 5.62 -7.31
N ASP A 462 7.35 4.96 -6.81
CA ASP A 462 7.96 3.81 -7.47
C ASP A 462 7.58 2.50 -6.77
N SER A 463 8.03 2.33 -5.52
CA SER A 463 7.90 1.06 -4.82
C SER A 463 7.93 1.22 -3.29
N THR A 464 7.50 0.18 -2.57
CA THR A 464 7.66 0.12 -1.10
C THR A 464 8.45 -1.12 -0.74
N PHE A 465 9.59 -0.93 -0.08
CA PHE A 465 10.41 -2.00 0.47
C PHE A 465 10.17 -2.18 1.96
N ASN A 466 10.14 -3.45 2.35
CA ASN A 466 9.43 -3.87 3.55
C ASN A 466 10.21 -4.97 4.28
N LEU A 467 11.41 -4.65 4.74
CA LEU A 467 12.31 -5.56 5.47
C LEU A 467 12.18 -5.39 6.99
N ASN A 468 12.98 -4.50 7.59
CA ASN A 468 12.94 -4.18 9.03
C ASN A 468 12.30 -2.82 9.32
N ILE A 469 12.32 -1.94 8.33
CA ILE A 469 11.71 -0.61 8.29
C ILE A 469 10.91 -0.54 6.98
N SER A 470 9.84 0.25 6.97
CA SER A 470 9.09 0.53 5.75
C SER A 470 9.78 1.66 5.00
N THR A 471 10.24 1.39 3.77
CA THR A 471 10.92 2.36 2.91
C THR A 471 10.05 2.62 1.69
N TYR A 472 9.54 3.84 1.56
CA TYR A 472 8.78 4.27 0.40
C TYR A 472 9.73 4.96 -0.58
N ASN A 473 9.89 4.37 -1.76
CA ASN A 473 10.75 4.87 -2.82
C ASN A 473 9.93 5.72 -3.80
N TYR A 474 10.47 6.87 -4.13
CA TYR A 474 9.90 7.81 -5.08
C TYR A 474 10.96 8.24 -6.10
N ARG A 475 10.52 8.59 -7.30
CA ARG A 475 11.29 9.36 -8.26
C ARG A 475 10.81 10.81 -8.20
N VAL A 476 11.75 11.74 -8.06
CA VAL A 476 11.47 13.17 -8.01
C VAL A 476 12.17 13.81 -9.20
N ASN A 477 11.38 14.51 -10.01
CA ASN A 477 11.86 15.39 -11.05
C ASN A 477 11.58 16.84 -10.65
N MET A 478 12.55 17.74 -10.80
CA MET A 478 12.37 19.16 -10.47
C MET A 478 13.17 20.06 -11.40
N ILE A 479 12.68 21.28 -11.60
CA ILE A 479 13.39 22.32 -12.36
C ILE A 479 13.95 23.36 -11.38
N ILE A 480 15.27 23.60 -11.45
CA ILE A 480 16.02 24.58 -10.63
C ILE A 480 16.83 25.53 -11.50
N ASN A 481 17.19 26.70 -10.98
CA ASN A 481 18.06 27.63 -11.71
C ASN A 481 19.55 27.44 -11.39
N SER A 482 19.86 26.80 -10.26
CA SER A 482 21.23 26.58 -9.79
C SER A 482 21.34 25.33 -8.93
N PRO A 483 22.45 24.57 -8.97
CA PRO A 483 22.68 23.41 -8.10
C PRO A 483 22.54 23.74 -6.60
N ILE A 484 22.73 25.00 -6.21
CA ILE A 484 22.55 25.47 -4.83
C ILE A 484 21.11 25.20 -4.34
N GLU A 485 20.10 25.29 -5.21
CA GLU A 485 18.71 24.99 -4.85
C GLU A 485 18.53 23.52 -4.45
N PHE A 486 19.23 22.60 -5.11
CA PHE A 486 19.25 21.18 -4.72
C PHE A 486 19.93 20.98 -3.36
N PHE A 487 21.03 21.68 -3.07
CA PHE A 487 21.66 21.63 -1.76
C PHE A 487 20.81 22.23 -0.64
N ASN A 488 20.02 23.26 -0.95
CA ASN A 488 19.02 23.81 -0.03
C ASN A 488 17.92 22.79 0.26
N LEU A 489 17.49 22.01 -0.76
CA LEU A 489 16.55 20.91 -0.55
C LEU A 489 17.12 19.86 0.41
N LEU A 490 18.35 19.38 0.21
CA LEU A 490 19.01 18.44 1.12
C LEU A 490 19.06 18.98 2.56
N SER A 491 19.38 20.28 2.69
CA SER A 491 19.42 20.96 3.99
C SER A 491 18.05 21.09 4.65
N ASN A 492 16.98 21.20 3.87
CA ASN A 492 15.61 21.21 4.38
C ASN A 492 15.18 19.80 4.80
N LEU A 493 15.47 18.77 3.99
CA LEU A 493 15.22 17.37 4.33
C LEU A 493 15.91 16.98 5.65
N ASN A 494 17.13 17.46 5.88
CA ASN A 494 17.87 17.19 7.13
C ASN A 494 17.23 17.81 8.39
N LYS A 495 16.32 18.77 8.25
CA LYS A 495 15.59 19.39 9.37
C LYS A 495 14.29 18.66 9.68
N GLU A 496 13.87 17.72 8.84
CA GLU A 496 12.61 17.02 9.00
C GLU A 496 12.66 16.04 10.18
N LEU A 497 11.50 15.86 10.81
CA LEU A 497 11.32 14.91 11.91
C LEU A 497 10.99 13.49 11.41
N TYR A 498 11.06 13.27 10.10
CA TYR A 498 10.93 11.99 9.43
C TYR A 498 12.28 11.58 8.83
N SER A 499 12.50 10.27 8.67
CA SER A 499 13.74 9.78 8.07
C SER A 499 13.66 9.80 6.54
N ILE A 500 14.00 10.93 5.93
CA ILE A 500 13.88 11.15 4.48
C ILE A 500 15.26 11.36 3.87
N ASN A 501 15.70 10.44 3.01
CA ASN A 501 16.98 10.56 2.33
C ASN A 501 16.83 10.53 0.81
N VAL A 502 17.68 11.30 0.12
CA VAL A 502 17.88 11.18 -1.31
C VAL A 502 18.63 9.86 -1.61
N SER A 503 18.43 9.33 -2.81
CA SER A 503 19.05 8.09 -3.29
C SER A 503 19.37 8.21 -4.78
N TYR A 504 20.35 7.41 -5.20
CA TYR A 504 20.78 7.33 -6.59
C TYR A 504 19.75 6.61 -7.48
N PRO A 505 19.78 6.82 -8.81
CA PRO A 505 20.66 7.75 -9.53
C PRO A 505 20.18 9.20 -9.41
N ILE A 506 21.12 10.14 -9.37
CA ILE A 506 20.87 11.59 -9.37
C ILE A 506 21.38 12.14 -10.69
N ILE A 507 20.51 12.80 -11.45
CA ILE A 507 20.81 13.29 -12.79
C ILE A 507 20.52 14.78 -12.82
N PHE A 508 21.51 15.59 -13.21
CA PHE A 508 21.33 16.99 -13.57
C PHE A 508 21.43 17.10 -15.09
N LEU A 509 20.41 17.67 -15.71
CA LEU A 509 20.32 17.89 -17.14
C LEU A 509 20.14 19.38 -17.40
N LYS A 510 21.02 19.98 -18.18
CA LYS A 510 20.89 21.37 -18.61
C LYS A 510 19.77 21.48 -19.65
N ASN A 511 18.80 22.36 -19.39
CA ASN A 511 17.69 22.63 -20.29
C ASN A 511 17.96 23.85 -21.19
N GLN A 512 17.15 24.05 -22.22
CA GLN A 512 17.34 25.08 -23.26
C GLN A 512 17.22 26.51 -22.69
N ASP A 513 16.41 26.70 -21.64
CA ASP A 513 16.12 28.01 -21.03
C ASP A 513 17.07 28.39 -19.88
N LEU A 514 18.30 27.87 -19.87
CA LEU A 514 19.28 28.04 -18.78
C LEU A 514 18.86 27.48 -17.40
N SER A 515 17.76 26.74 -17.35
CA SER A 515 17.34 25.98 -16.17
C SER A 515 17.99 24.59 -16.16
N ILE A 516 18.00 23.96 -14.99
CA ILE A 516 18.55 22.62 -14.77
C ILE A 516 17.41 21.72 -14.31
N GLU A 517 17.17 20.65 -15.04
CA GLU A 517 16.28 19.58 -14.64
C GLU A 517 17.06 18.59 -13.78
N VAL A 518 16.53 18.26 -12.60
CA VAL A 518 17.14 17.34 -11.66
C VAL A 518 16.20 16.18 -11.39
N ASP A 519 16.67 14.97 -11.65
CA ASP A 519 15.93 13.73 -11.50
C ASP A 519 16.66 12.80 -10.51
N PHE A 520 16.00 12.43 -9.41
CA PHE A 520 16.62 11.68 -8.31
C PHE A 520 15.65 10.74 -7.60
N GLY A 521 16.19 9.75 -6.90
CA GLY A 521 15.41 8.89 -6.03
C GLY A 521 15.22 9.54 -4.65
N LEU A 522 14.05 9.39 -4.05
CA LEU A 522 13.76 9.86 -2.69
C LEU A 522 13.18 8.71 -1.86
N GLN A 523 13.72 8.50 -0.67
CA GLN A 523 13.34 7.42 0.23
C GLN A 523 12.78 8.00 1.52
N PHE A 524 11.54 7.63 1.83
CA PHE A 524 10.92 7.92 3.11
C PHE A 524 10.96 6.65 3.96
N ASN A 525 11.65 6.69 5.09
CA ASN A 525 11.83 5.54 5.97
C ASN A 525 11.01 5.70 7.24
N GLN A 526 10.35 4.62 7.64
CA GLN A 526 9.53 4.57 8.82
C GLN A 526 9.78 3.30 9.62
N ASN A 527 9.88 3.45 10.95
CA ASN A 527 9.88 2.31 11.85
C ASN A 527 8.51 1.62 11.76
N ARG A 528 8.54 0.30 11.66
CA ARG A 528 7.32 -0.51 11.65
C ARG A 528 6.60 -0.49 12.98
#